data_AF-A0A8T4REI5-F1
#
_entry.id   AF-A0A8T4REI5-F1
#
_cell.length_a   1.000
_cell.length_b   1.000
_cell.length_c   1.000
_cell.angle_alpha   90.00
_cell.angle_beta   90.00
_cell.angle_gamma   90.00
#
_symmetry.space_group_name_H-M   'P 1'
#
loop_
_entity.id
_entity.type
_entity.pdbx_description
1 polymer ?
#
loop_
_entity_poly.entity_id
_entity_poly.type
_entity_poly.pdbx_seq_one_letter_code
_entity_poly.pdbx_strand_id
1 'polypeptide(L)' 'MAVDINTGLIALGAAAAIGVSAIAAAMAEKTIGAAAVGAMAEKEELFGKGLILTVIPETIVIFGLVIAIMIIGMAGAA' A
#
# COMPACT_ATOMS: atom_id res chain seq x y z
N MET A 1 -11.32 -1.34 -30.70
CA MET A 1 -10.23 -1.77 -29.81
C MET A 1 -10.75 -2.97 -29.04
N ALA A 2 -10.44 -4.19 -29.49
CA ALA A 2 -10.80 -5.38 -28.75
C ALA A 2 -9.84 -5.50 -27.57
N VAL A 3 -10.35 -5.62 -26.34
CA VAL A 3 -9.53 -5.94 -25.18
C VAL A 3 -9.10 -7.39 -25.34
N ASP A 4 -7.80 -7.60 -25.54
CA ASP A 4 -7.24 -8.93 -25.60
C ASP A 4 -7.19 -9.55 -24.20
N ILE A 5 -7.32 -10.87 -24.11
CA ILE A 5 -7.26 -11.62 -22.85
C ILE A 5 -5.92 -11.37 -22.14
N ASN A 6 -4.83 -11.19 -22.88
CA ASN A 6 -3.52 -10.87 -22.32
C ASN A 6 -3.54 -9.54 -21.58
N THR A 7 -4.10 -8.49 -22.20
CA THR A 7 -4.26 -7.17 -21.56
C THR A 7 -5.10 -7.26 -20.29
N GLY A 8 -6.16 -8.08 -20.29
CA GLY A 8 -6.98 -8.32 -19.10
C GLY A 8 -6.20 -8.98 -17.95
N LEU A 9 -5.38 -10.00 -18.26
CA LEU A 9 -4.54 -10.69 -17.27
C LEU A 9 -3.46 -9.77 -16.68
N ILE A 10 -2.82 -8.94 -17.51
CA ILE A 10 -1.86 -7.91 -17.05
C ILE A 10 -2.53 -6.95 -16.07
N ALA A 11 -3.71 -6.44 -16.39
CA ALA A 11 -4.44 -5.51 -15.54
C ALA A 11 -4.81 -6.15 -14.19
N LEU A 12 -5.23 -7.42 -14.19
CA LEU A 12 -5.50 -8.17 -12.96
C LEU A 12 -4.22 -8.38 -12.12
N GLY A 13 -3.10 -8.69 -12.75
CA GLY A 13 -1.81 -8.82 -12.06
C GLY A 13 -1.37 -7.51 -11.39
N ALA A 14 -1.49 -6.38 -12.10
CA ALA A 14 -1.19 -5.07 -11.55
C ALA A 14 -2.14 -4.68 -10.40
N ALA A 15 -3.44 -4.95 -10.55
CA ALA A 15 -4.43 -4.71 -9.51
C ALA A 15 -4.19 -5.56 -8.26
N ALA A 16 -3.79 -6.82 -8.43
CA ALA A 16 -3.45 -7.70 -7.32
C ALA A 16 -2.19 -7.22 -6.57
N ALA A 17 -1.16 -6.77 -7.29
CA ALA A 17 0.08 -6.29 -6.69
C ALA A 17 -0.15 -5.11 -5.73
N ILE A 18 -0.89 -4.08 -6.16
CA ILE A 18 -1.21 -2.93 -5.31
C ILE A 18 -2.33 -3.23 -4.30
N GLY A 19 -3.31 -4.04 -4.68
CA GLY A 19 -4.45 -4.34 -3.82
C GLY A 19 -4.06 -5.14 -2.58
N VAL A 20 -3.24 -6.17 -2.74
CA VAL A 20 -2.76 -7.00 -1.62
C VAL A 20 -1.82 -6.20 -0.72
N SER A 21 -0.91 -5.38 -1.28
CA SER A 21 -0.03 -4.53 -0.47
C SER A 21 -0.81 -3.49 0.34
N ALA A 22 -1.85 -2.88 -0.25
CA ALA A 22 -2.70 -1.90 0.43
C ALA A 22 -3.47 -2.55 1.60
N ILE A 23 -4.02 -3.74 1.41
CA ILE A 23 -4.70 -4.49 2.48
C ILE A 23 -3.73 -4.83 3.61
N ALA A 24 -2.52 -5.29 3.28
CA ALA A 24 -1.49 -5.60 4.27
C ALA A 24 -1.08 -4.38 5.10
N ALA A 25 -0.89 -3.22 4.45
CA ALA A 25 -0.58 -1.96 5.14
C ALA A 25 -1.72 -1.50 6.05
N ALA A 26 -2.96 -1.54 5.57
CA ALA A 26 -4.14 -1.18 6.37
C ALA A 26 -4.29 -2.06 7.63
N MET A 27 -3.97 -3.35 7.53
CA MET A 27 -3.98 -4.25 8.70
C MET A 27 -2.93 -3.87 9.75
N ALA A 28 -1.75 -3.45 9.32
CA ALA A 28 -0.70 -2.96 10.22
C ALA A 28 -1.10 -1.60 10.85
N GLU A 29 -1.56 -0.66 10.03
CA GLU A 29 -1.97 0.69 10.46
C GLU A 29 -3.13 0.68 11.43
N LYS A 30 -4.11 -0.23 11.29
CA LYS A 30 -5.21 -0.37 12.26
C LYS A 30 -4.68 -0.50 13.69
N THR A 31 -3.64 -1.29 13.88
CA THR A 31 -3.07 -1.56 15.21
C THR A 31 -2.18 -0.41 15.66
N ILE A 32 -1.33 0.09 14.77
CA ILE A 32 -0.39 1.19 15.07
C ILE A 32 -1.15 2.48 15.38
N GLY A 33 -2.17 2.82 14.58
CA GLY A 33 -3.00 4.01 14.78
C GLY A 33 -3.77 3.98 16.10
N ALA A 34 -4.38 2.84 16.44
CA ALA A 34 -5.05 2.68 17.73
C ALA A 34 -4.08 2.86 18.92
N ALA A 35 -2.88 2.27 18.83
CA ALA A 35 -1.85 2.42 19.86
C ALA A 35 -1.31 3.86 19.94
N ALA A 36 -1.09 4.52 18.80
CA ALA A 36 -0.61 5.89 18.74
C ALA A 36 -1.63 6.86 19.37
N VAL A 37 -2.92 6.75 19.02
CA VAL A 37 -3.98 7.60 19.59
C VAL A 37 -4.12 7.37 21.10
N GLY A 38 -4.09 6.11 21.55
CA GLY A 38 -4.13 5.80 22.98
C GLY A 38 -2.93 6.39 23.74
N ALA A 39 -1.72 6.30 23.18
CA ALA A 39 -0.53 6.87 23.79
C ALA A 39 -0.57 8.41 23.85
N MET A 40 -1.11 9.06 22.82
CA MET A 40 -1.27 10.52 22.78
C MET A 40 -2.30 11.04 23.78
N ALA A 41 -3.35 10.25 24.07
CA ALA A 41 -4.34 10.60 25.08
C ALA A 41 -3.73 10.70 26.50
N GLU A 42 -2.68 9.93 26.77
CA GLU A 42 -1.92 10.00 28.02
C GLU A 42 -0.78 11.04 27.96
N LYS A 43 -0.09 11.14 26.82
CA LYS A 43 1.07 12.02 26.61
C LYS A 43 1.10 12.57 25.19
N GLU A 44 0.67 13.82 25.00
CA GLU A 44 0.62 14.48 23.69
C GLU A 44 2.00 14.58 23.00
N GLU A 45 3.08 14.67 23.78
CA GLU A 45 4.47 14.68 23.30
C GLU A 45 4.83 13.46 22.44
N LEU A 46 4.06 12.36 22.57
CA LEU A 46 4.26 11.14 21.79
C LEU A 46 3.72 11.22 20.36
N PHE A 47 3.03 12.29 19.97
CA PHE A 47 2.48 12.47 18.62
C PHE A 47 3.52 12.22 17.52
N GLY A 48 4.70 12.84 17.62
CA GLY A 48 5.74 12.70 16.60
C GLY A 48 6.23 11.26 16.43
N LYS A 49 6.35 10.51 17.53
CA LYS A 49 6.71 9.08 17.48
C LYS A 49 5.58 8.24 16.90
N GLY A 50 4.33 8.51 17.28
CA GLY A 50 3.15 7.83 16.74
C GLY A 50 3.01 8.02 15.23
N LEU A 51 3.25 9.22 14.74
CA LEU A 51 3.23 9.54 13.31
C LEU A 51 4.30 8.76 12.53
N ILE A 52 5.54 8.73 13.02
CA ILE A 52 6.64 8.00 12.36
C ILE A 52 6.33 6.51 12.29
N LEU A 53 5.82 5.92 13.37
CA LEU A 53 5.46 4.50 13.39
C LEU A 53 4.32 4.17 12.41
N THR A 54 3.36 5.09 12.25
CA THR A 54 2.22 4.92 11.33
C THR A 54 2.64 5.01 9.86
N VAL A 55 3.73 5.70 9.53
CA VAL A 55 4.25 5.81 8.15
C VAL A 55 5.02 4.57 7.69
N ILE A 56 5.52 3.73 8.60
CA ILE A 56 6.34 2.55 8.22
C ILE A 56 5.56 1.59 7.28
N PRO A 57 4.30 1.20 7.58
CA PRO A 57 3.48 0.37 6.69
C PRO A 57 3.29 0.93 5.28
N GLU A 58 3.25 2.25 5.09
CA GLU A 58 3.05 2.86 3.75
C GLU A 58 4.17 2.50 2.76
N THR A 59 5.37 2.17 3.27
CA THR A 59 6.46 1.67 2.43
C THR A 59 6.05 0.40 1.66
N ILE A 60 5.22 -0.45 2.27
CA ILE A 60 4.72 -1.68 1.64
C ILE A 60 3.77 -1.33 0.48
N VAL A 61 2.90 -0.33 0.67
CA VAL A 61 1.97 0.15 -0.38
C VAL A 61 2.74 0.76 -1.55
N ILE A 62 3.76 1.56 -1.26
CA ILE A 62 4.62 2.17 -2.29
C ILE A 62 5.29 1.09 -3.13
N PHE A 63 5.81 0.01 -2.52
CA PHE A 63 6.40 -1.09 -3.27
C PHE A 63 5.37 -1.82 -4.14
N GLY A 64 4.16 -2.07 -3.65
CA GLY A 64 3.09 -2.67 -4.46
C GLY A 64 2.66 -1.79 -5.63
N LEU A 65 2.60 -0.46 -5.43
CA LEU A 65 2.35 0.52 -6.48
C LEU A 65 3.45 0.51 -7.55
N VAL A 66 4.73 0.52 -7.13
CA VAL A 66 5.87 0.46 -8.07
C VAL A 66 5.79 -0.80 -8.92
N ILE A 67 5.52 -1.96 -8.30
CA ILE A 67 5.38 -3.23 -9.02
C ILE A 67 4.20 -3.18 -9.99
N ALA A 68 3.05 -2.63 -9.59
CA ALA A 68 1.89 -2.47 -10.47
C ALA A 68 2.22 -1.60 -11.70
N ILE A 69 2.95 -0.50 -11.50
CA ILE A 69 3.43 0.36 -12.59
C ILE A 69 4.41 -0.39 -13.49
N MET A 70 5.32 -1.18 -12.93
CA MET A 70 6.25 -2.00 -13.72
C MET A 70 5.50 -3.04 -14.56
N ILE A 71 4.49 -3.72 -14.00
CA ILE A 71 3.68 -4.71 -14.73
C ILE A 71 3.01 -4.05 -15.94
N ILE A 72 2.36 -2.89 -15.74
CA ILE A 72 1.69 -2.16 -16.82
C ILE A 72 2.70 -1.60 -17.83
N GLY A 73 3.80 -1.02 -17.35
CA GLY A 73 4.83 -0.39 -18.18
C GLY A 73 5.62 -1.39 -19.03
N MET A 74 5.89 -2.59 -18.50
CA MET A 74 6.53 -3.67 -19.26
C MET A 74 5.57 -4.30 -20.28
N ALA A 75 4.29 -4.37 -19.96
CA ALA A 75 3.27 -4.86 -20.89
C ALA A 75 3.02 -3.93 -22.08
N GLY A 76 3.14 -2.61 -21.89
CA GLY A 76 3.07 -1.64 -22.98
C GLY A 76 4.32 -1.57 -23.87
N ALA A 77 5.39 -2.25 -23.48
CA ALA A 77 6.66 -2.32 -24.23
C ALA A 77 6.77 -3.59 -25.12
N ALA A 78 5.74 -4.45 -25.13
CA ALA A 78 5.67 -5.69 -25.90
C ALA A 78 4.79 -5.56 -27.16
#